data_AF-A0A9X8ZZ91-F1
#
_entry.id   AF-A0A9X8ZZ91-F1
#
_cell.length_a   1.000
_cell.length_b   1.000
_cell.length_c   1.000
_cell.angle_alpha   90.00
_cell.angle_beta   90.00
_cell.angle_gamma   90.00
#
_symmetry.space_group_name_H-M   'P 1'
#
loop_
_entity.id
_entity.type
_entity.pdbx_description
1 polymer ?
#
loop_
_entity_poly.entity_id
_entity_poly.type
_entity_poly.pdbx_seq_one_letter_code
_entity_poly.pdbx_strand_id
1 'polypeptide(L)' 'MQVKDQLSSLQPYKPGKSPEQMKEVYGDHLFVKLASNENPFGCSPRVLEELQNSWLEHALYPDGGATTLRQ' A
#
# COMPACT_ATOMS: atom_id res chain seq x y z
N MET A 1 15.15 -13.51 -25.55
CA MET A 1 14.89 -13.99 -24.18
C MET A 1 13.68 -14.92 -24.27
N GLN A 2 13.84 -16.20 -23.93
CA GLN A 2 12.69 -17.11 -23.80
C GLN A 2 12.17 -17.04 -22.36
N VAL A 3 10.88 -16.76 -22.22
CA VAL A 3 10.15 -16.77 -20.96
C VAL A 3 9.48 -18.13 -20.77
N LYS A 4 9.22 -18.50 -19.51
CA LYS A 4 8.55 -19.75 -19.15
C LYS A 4 7.13 -19.79 -19.73
N ASP A 5 6.71 -20.91 -20.31
CA ASP A 5 5.41 -21.07 -20.96
C ASP A 5 4.22 -20.78 -20.03
N GLN A 6 4.37 -21.04 -18.73
CA GLN A 6 3.35 -20.75 -17.72
C GLN A 6 2.98 -19.26 -17.63
N LEU A 7 3.86 -18.36 -18.10
CA LEU A 7 3.59 -16.92 -18.11
C LEU A 7 2.73 -16.50 -19.31
N SER A 8 2.65 -17.33 -20.36
CA SER A 8 1.96 -16.96 -21.61
C SER A 8 0.44 -16.83 -21.45
N SER A 9 -0.14 -17.54 -20.48
CA SER A 9 -1.57 -17.45 -20.16
C SER A 9 -1.91 -16.33 -19.16
N LEU A 10 -0.91 -15.68 -18.55
CA LEU A 10 -1.16 -14.64 -17.56
C LEU A 10 -1.54 -13.32 -18.25
N GLN A 11 -2.61 -12.72 -17.78
CA GLN A 11 -2.96 -11.35 -18.18
C GLN A 11 -2.03 -10.37 -17.47
N PRO A 12 -1.44 -9.38 -18.17
CA PRO A 12 -0.65 -8.34 -17.53
C PRO A 12 -1.46 -7.63 -16.43
N TYR A 13 -0.85 -7.47 -15.26
CA TYR A 13 -1.45 -6.71 -14.18
C TYR A 13 -1.64 -5.25 -14.60
N LYS A 14 -2.87 -4.75 -14.51
CA LYS A 14 -3.20 -3.35 -14.74
C LYS A 14 -3.33 -2.68 -13.38
N PRO A 15 -2.32 -1.92 -12.92
CA PRO A 15 -2.43 -1.20 -11.67
C PRO A 15 -3.60 -0.21 -11.73
N GLY A 16 -4.31 -0.06 -10.61
CA GLY A 16 -5.26 1.03 -10.46
C GLY A 16 -4.57 2.38 -10.58
N LYS A 17 -5.28 3.38 -11.12
CA LYS A 17 -4.79 4.75 -11.15
C LYS A 17 -4.67 5.31 -9.74
N SER A 18 -3.60 6.03 -9.47
CA SER A 18 -3.46 6.78 -8.22
C SER A 18 -4.47 7.95 -8.19
N PRO A 19 -4.80 8.49 -7.00
CA PRO A 19 -5.63 9.68 -6.90
C PRO A 19 -5.09 10.86 -7.74
N GLU A 20 -3.77 11.01 -7.82
CA GLU A 20 -3.10 12.05 -8.62
C GLU A 20 -3.34 11.82 -10.12
N GLN A 21 -3.17 10.59 -10.59
CA GLN A 21 -3.44 10.23 -11.98
C GLN A 21 -4.92 10.39 -12.35
N MET A 22 -5.83 10.22 -11.39
CA MET A 22 -7.25 10.49 -11.58
C MET A 22 -7.51 12.00 -11.71
N LYS A 23 -6.84 12.84 -10.91
CA LYS A 23 -6.95 14.31 -11.05
C LYS A 23 -6.45 14.82 -12.39
N GLU A 24 -5.36 14.27 -12.93
CA GLU A 24 -4.88 14.65 -14.26
C GLU A 24 -5.90 14.36 -15.37
N VAL A 25 -6.61 13.23 -15.27
CA VAL A 25 -7.55 12.78 -16.31
C VAL A 25 -8.91 13.47 -16.18
N TYR A 26 -9.37 13.69 -14.95
CA TYR A 26 -10.74 14.15 -14.69
C TYR A 26 -10.80 15.57 -14.10
N GLY A 27 -9.68 16.19 -13.74
CA GLY A 27 -9.62 17.51 -13.11
C GLY A 27 -9.77 17.49 -11.58
N ASP A 28 -9.90 18.67 -10.99
CA ASP A 28 -10.00 18.87 -9.53
C ASP A 28 -11.38 18.55 -8.95
N HIS A 29 -11.94 17.39 -9.33
CA HIS A 29 -13.18 16.90 -8.75
C HIS A 29 -12.95 16.28 -7.36
N LEU A 30 -14.03 16.23 -6.57
CA LEU A 30 -14.03 15.48 -5.33
C LEU A 30 -14.03 13.97 -5.66
N PHE A 31 -12.97 13.28 -5.26
CA PHE A 31 -12.87 11.82 -5.39
C PHE A 31 -13.20 11.15 -4.06
N VAL A 32 -14.17 10.23 -4.07
CA VAL A 32 -14.50 9.38 -2.92
C VAL A 32 -14.02 7.96 -3.24
N LYS A 33 -13.03 7.46 -2.50
CA LYS A 33 -12.46 6.12 -2.69
C LYS A 33 -13.23 5.10 -1.86
N LEU A 34 -13.89 4.14 -2.52
CA LEU A 34 -14.67 3.06 -1.88
C LEU A 34 -14.27 1.65 -2.36
N ALA A 35 -13.12 1.51 -3.04
CA ALA A 35 -12.79 0.32 -3.82
C ALA A 35 -11.80 -0.66 -3.14
N SER A 36 -11.38 -0.40 -1.90
CA SER A 36 -10.26 -1.15 -1.27
C SER A 36 -10.55 -1.64 0.15
N ASN A 37 -11.79 -1.57 0.63
CA ASN A 37 -12.18 -1.95 1.99
C ASN A 37 -11.34 -1.28 3.10
N GLU A 38 -10.89 -0.05 2.85
CA GLU A 38 -10.11 0.72 3.80
C GLU A 38 -10.99 1.26 4.92
N ASN A 39 -10.39 1.48 6.10
CA ASN A 39 -11.07 2.17 7.18
C ASN A 39 -11.21 3.67 6.82
N PRO A 40 -12.43 4.22 6.67
CA PRO A 40 -12.62 5.62 6.31
C PRO A 40 -12.12 6.61 7.39
N PHE A 41 -11.89 6.13 8.61
CA PHE A 41 -11.33 6.94 9.71
C PHE A 41 -9.79 6.93 9.76
N GLY A 42 -9.13 6.21 8.84
CA GLY A 42 -7.68 6.05 8.86
C GLY A 42 -7.19 5.05 9.90
N CYS A 43 -5.94 5.21 10.33
CA CYS A 43 -5.33 4.35 11.35
C CYS A 43 -5.63 4.87 12.77
N SER A 44 -5.44 4.00 13.77
CA SER A 44 -5.60 4.35 15.18
C SER A 44 -4.62 5.45 15.60
N PRO A 45 -5.01 6.41 16.47
CA PRO A 45 -4.10 7.42 17.00
C PRO A 45 -2.83 6.86 17.63
N ARG A 46 -2.92 5.67 18.26
CA ARG A 46 -1.76 4.97 18.85
C ARG A 46 -0.73 4.56 17.80
N VAL A 47 -1.18 4.23 16.58
CA VAL A 47 -0.28 3.87 15.48
C VAL A 47 0.45 5.11 14.98
N LEU A 48 -0.24 6.25 14.88
CA LEU A 48 0.39 7.52 14.47
C LEU A 48 1.47 7.96 15.45
N GLU A 49 1.18 7.88 16.76
CA GLU A 49 2.14 8.21 17.81
C GLU A 49 3.40 7.34 17.72
N GLU A 50 3.25 6.03 17.56
CA GLU A 50 4.38 5.11 17.47
C GLU A 50 5.24 5.37 16.22
N LEU A 51 4.60 5.55 15.06
CA LEU A 51 5.31 5.84 13.80
C LEU A 51 6.11 7.15 13.85
N GLN A 52 5.67 8.13 14.64
CA GLN A 52 6.41 9.37 14.84
C GLN A 52 7.66 9.17 15.71
N ASN A 53 7.62 8.22 16.64
CA ASN A 53 8.70 7.95 17.58
C ASN A 53 9.74 6.95 17.03
N SER A 54 9.34 6.04 16.15
CA SER A 54 10.17 4.91 15.68
C SER A 54 10.96 5.17 14.38
N TRP A 55 11.06 6.42 13.92
CA TRP A 55 11.53 6.70 12.55
C TRP A 55 12.95 6.17 12.24
N LEU A 56 13.83 6.17 13.24
CA LEU A 56 15.22 5.72 13.11
C LEU A 56 15.35 4.21 12.88
N GLU A 57 14.34 3.43 13.26
CA GLU A 57 14.37 1.97 13.14
C GLU A 57 14.07 1.48 11.71
N HIS A 58 13.51 2.33 10.84
CA HIS A 58 13.15 1.96 9.47
C HIS A 58 14.35 1.68 8.55
N ALA A 59 15.57 2.05 8.96
CA ALA A 59 16.80 1.72 8.24
C ALA A 59 17.29 0.29 8.50
N LEU A 60 16.75 -0.38 9.53
CA LEU A 60 17.12 -1.73 9.92
C LEU A 60 16.08 -2.73 9.41
N TYR A 61 16.54 -3.95 9.15
CA TYR A 61 15.60 -5.04 8.91
C TYR A 61 14.79 -5.31 10.18
N PRO A 62 13.48 -5.57 10.06
CA PRO A 62 12.67 -5.94 11.22
C PRO A 62 13.10 -7.31 11.75
N ASP A 63 12.66 -7.64 12.96
CA ASP A 63 12.77 -9.00 13.47
C ASP A 63 12.07 -9.99 12.50
N GLY A 64 12.86 -10.87 11.87
CA GLY A 64 12.37 -11.86 10.92
C GLY A 64 11.40 -12.88 11.54
N GLY A 65 11.41 -13.01 12.87
CA GLY A 65 10.44 -13.80 13.59
C GLY A 65 9.11 -13.07 13.83
N ALA A 66 9.04 -11.75 13.72
CA ALA A 66 7.90 -10.95 14.22
C ALA A 66 7.52 -11.33 15.67
N THR A 67 8.52 -11.54 16.52
CA THR A 67 8.39 -12.14 17.86
C THR A 67 7.43 -11.33 18.73
N THR A 68 7.61 -10.01 18.81
CA THR A 68 6.77 -9.11 19.60
C THR A 68 5.32 -9.09 19.10
N LEU A 69 5.08 -9.20 17.79
CA LEU A 69 3.72 -9.18 17.22
C LEU A 69 2.94 -10.48 17.51
N ARG A 70 3.63 -11.61 17.69
CA ARG A 70 3.00 -12.93 17.91
C ARG A 70 2.63 -13.22 19.36
N GLN A 71 3.21 -12.49 20.32
CA GLN A 71 2.96 -12.65 21.75
C GLN A 71 1.71 -11.87 22.16
#